data_AF-A0A0R2DB93-F1
#
_entry.id   AF-A0A0R2DB93-F1
#
_cell.length_a   1.000
_cell.length_b   1.000
_cell.length_c   1.000
_cell.angle_alpha   90.00
_cell.angle_beta   90.00
_cell.angle_gamma   90.00
#
_symmetry.space_group_name_H-M   'P 1'
#
loop_
_entity.id
_entity.type
_entity.pdbx_description
1 polymer ?
#
loop_
_entity_poly.entity_id
_entity_poly.type
_entity_poly.pdbx_seq_one_letter_code
_entity_poly.pdbx_strand_id
1 'polypeptide(L)'
;MPQFASYLSSFQTDPSQYEKKSAYIKQQYYPIQDWQSAGLKKPSWVDLGNIYRFPKAGLNFKEIGHLSKLDQNKISDFTLDLKSKRRGKGQKIIQQRSSKGKHKESKAELTQRIQKQLKDFAKHNPEVKPKNNPENKNDRPSY
;
A
#
# COMPACT_ATOMS: atom_id res chain seq x y z
N MET A 1 -24.19 -2.52 11.35
CA MET A 1 -22.92 -2.76 10.61
C MET A 1 -22.82 -1.76 9.46
N PRO A 2 -21.83 -0.86 9.41
CA PRO A 2 -21.69 0.07 8.30
C PRO A 2 -21.28 -0.69 7.03
N GLN A 3 -22.09 -0.58 5.98
CA GLN A 3 -21.79 -1.16 4.68
C GLN A 3 -20.74 -0.29 3.98
N PHE A 4 -19.52 -0.79 3.85
CA PHE A 4 -18.48 -0.15 3.05
C PHE A 4 -18.63 -0.58 1.60
N ALA A 5 -18.91 0.36 0.71
CA ALA A 5 -18.83 0.12 -0.72
C ALA A 5 -17.39 0.37 -1.16
N SER A 6 -16.80 -0.63 -1.82
CA SER A 6 -15.48 -0.47 -2.45
C SER A 6 -15.70 0.19 -3.80
N TYR A 7 -15.42 1.49 -3.89
CA TYR A 7 -15.45 2.19 -5.16
C TYR A 7 -14.02 2.35 -5.67
N LEU A 8 -13.80 2.02 -6.95
CA LEU A 8 -12.65 2.55 -7.67
C LEU A 8 -12.81 4.06 -7.70
N SER A 9 -12.02 4.77 -6.90
CA SER A 9 -12.04 6.23 -6.86
C SER A 9 -11.49 6.75 -8.18
N SER A 10 -12.36 6.83 -9.17
CA SER A 10 -12.04 7.37 -10.48
C SER A 10 -12.01 8.89 -10.34
N PHE A 11 -10.93 9.44 -9.78
CA PHE A 11 -10.69 10.87 -9.90
C PHE A 11 -10.39 11.13 -11.37
N GLN A 12 -11.31 11.84 -12.03
CA GLN A 12 -11.07 12.42 -13.34
C GLN A 12 -9.83 13.33 -13.22
N THR A 13 -8.66 12.85 -13.61
CA THR A 13 -7.49 13.70 -13.65
C THR A 13 -7.53 14.57 -14.90
N ASP A 14 -7.47 15.88 -14.69
CA ASP A 14 -7.18 16.84 -15.73
C ASP A 14 -5.86 16.49 -16.43
N PRO A 15 -5.77 16.56 -17.77
CA PRO A 15 -4.52 16.34 -18.52
C PRO A 15 -3.32 17.09 -17.93
N SER A 16 -3.50 18.34 -17.50
CA SER A 16 -2.44 19.16 -16.91
C SER A 16 -1.89 18.61 -15.59
N GLN A 17 -2.73 17.95 -14.80
CA GLN A 17 -2.34 17.30 -13.55
C GLN A 17 -1.74 15.91 -13.81
N TYR A 18 -2.19 15.22 -14.86
CA TYR A 18 -1.58 13.98 -15.32
C TYR A 18 -0.16 14.22 -15.82
N GLU A 19 0.08 15.26 -16.62
CA GLU A 19 1.38 15.52 -17.24
C GLU A 19 2.52 15.74 -16.24
N LYS A 20 2.21 16.36 -15.10
CA LYS A 20 3.17 16.63 -14.01
C LYS A 20 3.57 15.39 -13.20
N LYS A 21 2.90 14.25 -13.39
CA LYS A 21 3.18 13.02 -12.63
C LYS A 21 4.45 12.33 -13.15
N SER A 22 5.14 11.62 -12.26
CA SER A 22 6.29 10.80 -12.63
C SER A 22 5.86 9.64 -13.53
N ALA A 23 6.79 9.11 -14.34
CA ALA A 23 6.52 7.95 -15.21
C ALA A 23 5.98 6.75 -14.42
N TYR A 24 6.48 6.53 -13.20
CA TYR A 24 5.99 5.46 -12.31
C TYR A 24 4.52 5.63 -11.90
N ILE A 25 4.09 6.87 -11.64
CA ILE A 25 2.71 7.17 -11.28
C ILE A 25 1.82 7.10 -12.53
N LYS A 26 2.28 7.65 -13.67
CA LYS A 26 1.54 7.64 -14.95
C LYS A 26 1.14 6.23 -15.40
N GLN A 27 1.97 5.21 -15.12
CA GLN A 27 1.67 3.79 -15.42
C GLN A 27 0.42 3.24 -14.72
N GLN A 28 -0.12 3.94 -13.73
CA GLN A 28 -1.30 3.52 -12.97
C GLN A 28 -2.59 4.17 -13.45
N TYR A 29 -2.50 5.07 -14.44
CA TYR A 29 -3.62 5.81 -15.00
C TYR A 29 -4.04 5.19 -16.33
N TYR A 30 -5.33 4.90 -16.46
CA TYR A 30 -5.91 4.43 -17.71
C TYR A 30 -6.59 5.60 -18.45
N PRO A 31 -6.21 5.90 -19.71
CA PRO A 31 -6.90 6.91 -20.51
C PRO A 31 -8.27 6.40 -20.95
N ILE A 32 -9.33 7.17 -20.66
CA ILE A 32 -10.68 6.86 -21.12
C ILE A 32 -10.76 7.14 -22.62
N GLN A 33 -11.02 6.10 -23.43
CA GLN A 33 -11.02 6.22 -24.89
C GLN A 33 -12.29 6.93 -25.35
N ASP A 34 -13.45 6.47 -24.87
CA ASP A 34 -14.76 6.97 -25.27
C ASP A 34 -15.28 7.99 -24.25
N TRP A 35 -14.44 8.95 -23.88
CA TRP A 35 -14.73 9.92 -22.83
C TRP A 35 -15.99 10.75 -23.12
N GLN A 36 -16.30 11.03 -24.38
CA GLN A 36 -17.52 11.71 -24.81
C GLN A 36 -18.77 10.88 -24.49
N SER A 37 -18.75 9.58 -24.82
CA SER A 37 -19.84 8.63 -24.53
C SER A 37 -20.02 8.44 -23.03
N ALA A 38 -18.95 8.64 -22.25
CA ALA A 38 -18.99 8.64 -20.79
C ALA A 38 -19.52 9.95 -20.16
N GLY A 39 -19.99 10.90 -20.97
CA GLY A 39 -20.53 12.18 -20.49
C GLY A 39 -19.45 13.19 -20.07
N LEU A 40 -18.18 12.92 -20.39
CA LEU A 40 -17.08 13.82 -20.06
C LEU A 40 -16.93 14.90 -21.12
N LYS A 41 -16.62 16.11 -20.68
CA LYS A 41 -16.41 17.27 -21.57
C LYS A 41 -15.02 17.32 -22.19
N LYS A 42 -14.08 16.50 -21.70
CA LYS A 42 -12.68 16.49 -22.13
C LYS A 42 -12.03 15.11 -21.93
N PRO A 43 -10.95 14.81 -22.67
CA PRO A 43 -10.12 13.63 -22.42
C PRO A 43 -9.69 13.55 -20.96
N SER A 44 -9.77 12.35 -20.39
CA SER A 44 -9.60 12.13 -18.95
C SER A 44 -8.99 10.76 -18.68
N TRP A 45 -8.38 10.62 -17.51
CA TRP A 45 -7.79 9.36 -17.04
C TRP A 45 -8.45 8.90 -15.75
N VAL A 46 -8.48 7.59 -15.56
CA VAL A 46 -8.89 6.93 -14.32
C VAL A 46 -7.64 6.51 -13.55
N ASP A 47 -7.53 6.93 -12.29
CA ASP A 47 -6.51 6.43 -11.37
C ASP A 47 -6.90 5.03 -10.85
N LEU A 48 -6.15 4.01 -11.28
CA LEU A 48 -6.35 2.61 -10.86
C LEU A 48 -5.25 2.15 -9.89
N GLY A 49 -4.41 3.09 -9.43
CA GLY A 49 -3.32 2.84 -8.51
C GLY A 49 -3.80 2.49 -7.12
N ASN A 50 -4.75 3.26 -6.59
CA ASN A 50 -5.19 3.15 -5.21
C ASN A 50 -6.66 2.73 -5.10
N ILE A 51 -6.92 1.76 -4.22
CA ILE A 51 -8.27 1.36 -3.84
C ILE A 51 -8.59 2.09 -2.55
N TYR A 52 -9.53 3.03 -2.60
CA TYR A 52 -10.00 3.73 -1.43
C TYR A 52 -11.27 3.06 -0.90
N ARG A 53 -11.36 2.95 0.42
CA ARG A 53 -12.57 2.52 1.12
C ARG A 53 -13.10 3.72 1.88
N PHE A 54 -14.36 4.04 1.67
CA PHE A 54 -15.00 5.15 2.35
C PHE A 54 -16.35 4.72 2.93
N PRO A 55 -16.76 5.29 4.08
CA PRO A 55 -18.07 5.03 4.65
C PRO A 55 -19.14 5.59 3.72
N LYS A 56 -20.17 4.80 3.38
CA LYS A 56 -21.26 5.26 2.50
C LYS A 56 -22.13 6.34 3.15
N ALA A 57 -22.19 6.34 4.49
CA ALA A 57 -22.98 7.31 5.25
C ALA A 57 -22.39 8.72 5.11
N GLY A 58 -23.24 9.70 4.82
CA GLY A 58 -22.85 11.11 4.68
C GLY A 58 -22.20 11.49 3.35
N LEU A 59 -22.12 10.57 2.38
CA LEU A 59 -21.60 10.85 1.05
C LEU A 59 -22.74 11.06 0.04
N ASN A 60 -22.68 12.18 -0.68
CA ASN A 60 -23.55 12.46 -1.81
C ASN A 60 -22.75 12.25 -3.10
N PHE A 61 -23.17 11.30 -3.93
CA PHE A 61 -22.57 11.06 -5.24
C PHE A 61 -23.41 11.74 -6.32
N LYS A 62 -22.74 12.51 -7.18
CA LYS A 62 -23.32 12.99 -8.42
C LYS A 62 -22.87 12.07 -9.53
N GLU A 63 -23.81 11.40 -10.17
CA GLU A 63 -23.54 10.64 -11.38
C GLU A 63 -23.22 11.61 -12.53
N ILE A 64 -22.11 11.36 -13.24
CA ILE A 64 -21.64 12.22 -14.35
C ILE A 64 -21.72 11.53 -15.71
N GLY A 65 -22.02 10.22 -15.74
CA GLY A 65 -22.14 9.42 -16.95
C GLY A 65 -21.64 7.98 -16.77
N HIS A 66 -21.55 7.23 -17.88
CA HIS A 66 -21.25 5.80 -17.89
C HIS A 66 -20.13 5.46 -18.87
N LEU A 67 -19.11 4.74 -18.39
CA LEU A 67 -18.04 4.25 -19.27
C LEU A 67 -18.61 3.34 -20.38
N SER A 68 -18.04 3.42 -21.58
CA SER A 68 -18.39 2.51 -22.67
C SER A 68 -18.06 1.06 -22.29
N LYS A 69 -18.73 0.09 -22.92
CA LYS A 69 -18.45 -1.33 -22.64
C LYS A 69 -16.99 -1.69 -22.93
N LEU A 70 -16.42 -1.07 -23.96
CA LEU A 70 -15.02 -1.21 -24.32
C LEU A 70 -14.10 -0.70 -23.19
N ASP A 71 -14.34 0.52 -22.69
CA ASP A 71 -13.52 1.07 -21.60
C ASP A 71 -13.67 0.27 -20.30
N GLN A 72 -14.88 -0.20 -19.98
CA GLN A 72 -15.09 -1.09 -18.81
C GLN A 72 -14.24 -2.36 -18.91
N ASN A 73 -14.24 -3.02 -20.07
CA ASN A 73 -13.47 -4.24 -20.30
C ASN A 73 -11.96 -3.96 -20.19
N LYS A 74 -11.47 -2.92 -20.88
CA LYS A 74 -10.05 -2.55 -20.87
C LYS A 74 -9.55 -2.12 -19.49
N ILE A 75 -10.37 -1.40 -18.71
CA ILE A 75 -10.05 -1.03 -17.32
C ILE A 75 -9.94 -2.29 -16.44
N SER A 76 -10.83 -3.27 -16.64
CA SER A 76 -10.76 -4.54 -15.93
C SER A 76 -9.43 -5.26 -16.21
N ASP A 77 -9.07 -5.41 -17.49
CA ASP A 77 -7.82 -6.05 -17.91
C ASP A 77 -6.59 -5.30 -17.37
N PHE A 78 -6.60 -3.97 -17.46
CA PHE A 78 -5.53 -3.11 -16.94
C PHE A 78 -5.36 -3.25 -15.43
N THR A 79 -6.46 -3.36 -14.68
CA THR A 79 -6.43 -3.56 -13.23
C THR A 79 -5.82 -4.92 -12.86
N LEU A 80 -6.08 -5.97 -13.65
CA LEU A 80 -5.48 -7.29 -13.47
C LEU A 80 -3.96 -7.26 -13.74
N ASP A 81 -3.52 -6.58 -14.80
CA ASP A 81 -2.08 -6.39 -15.08
C ASP A 81 -1.37 -5.63 -13.95
N LEU A 82 -1.96 -4.51 -13.48
CA LEU A 82 -1.42 -3.74 -12.37
C LEU A 82 -1.24 -4.58 -11.10
N LYS A 83 -2.24 -5.41 -10.76
CA LYS A 83 -2.16 -6.34 -9.63
C LYS A 83 -1.07 -7.37 -9.83
N SER A 84 -0.93 -7.92 -11.03
CA SER A 84 0.09 -8.93 -11.37
C SER A 84 1.51 -8.37 -11.27
N LYS A 85 1.76 -7.17 -11.79
CA LYS A 85 3.05 -6.45 -11.66
C LYS A 85 3.43 -6.21 -10.20
N ARG A 86 2.47 -5.86 -9.34
CA ARG A 86 2.70 -5.66 -7.89
C ARG A 86 3.12 -6.97 -7.21
N ARG A 87 2.46 -8.08 -7.53
CA ARG A 87 2.78 -9.41 -6.96
C ARG A 87 4.17 -9.90 -7.40
N GLY A 88 4.51 -9.75 -8.68
CA GLY A 88 5.83 -10.12 -9.20
C GLY A 88 6.99 -9.32 -8.59
N LYS A 89 6.79 -8.01 -8.32
CA LYS A 89 7.78 -7.18 -7.62
C LYS A 89 7.96 -7.58 -6.15
N GLY A 90 6.86 -7.89 -5.46
CA GLY A 90 6.90 -8.38 -4.08
C GLY A 90 7.69 -9.69 -3.97
N GLN A 91 7.47 -10.63 -4.89
CA GLN A 91 8.23 -11.89 -4.94
C GLN A 91 9.72 -11.68 -5.21
N LYS A 92 10.11 -10.82 -6.15
CA LYS A 92 11.53 -10.51 -6.42
C LYS A 92 12.24 -9.88 -5.21
N ILE A 93 11.57 -9.00 -4.46
CA ILE A 93 12.12 -8.39 -3.23
C ILE A 93 12.31 -9.45 -2.14
N ILE A 94 11.35 -10.37 -1.98
CA ILE A 94 11.44 -11.47 -1.01
C ILE A 94 12.57 -12.42 -1.38
N GLN A 95 12.72 -12.76 -2.67
CA GLN A 95 13.75 -13.68 -3.15
C GLN A 95 15.15 -13.06 -3.05
N GLN A 96 15.34 -11.79 -3.42
CA GLN A 96 16.63 -11.09 -3.27
C GLN A 96 17.06 -10.94 -1.79
N ARG A 97 16.11 -10.74 -0.86
CA ARG A 97 16.40 -10.73 0.58
C ARG A 97 16.78 -12.11 1.12
N SER A 98 16.21 -13.18 0.57
CA SER A 98 16.57 -14.56 0.95
C SER A 98 17.95 -14.98 0.42
N SER A 99 18.40 -14.40 -0.69
CA SER A 99 19.68 -14.75 -1.34
C SER A 99 20.89 -13.99 -0.80
N LYS A 100 20.73 -12.98 0.07
CA LYS A 100 21.84 -12.21 0.65
C LYS A 100 22.18 -12.74 2.05
N GLY A 101 23.03 -13.77 2.09
CA GLY A 101 23.80 -14.17 3.27
C GLY A 101 23.21 -15.30 4.10
N LYS A 102 23.40 -16.55 3.66
CA LYS A 102 23.42 -17.69 4.59
C LYS A 102 24.80 -17.76 5.26
N HIS A 103 25.15 -16.79 6.08
CA HIS A 103 26.07 -17.07 7.19
C HIS A 103 25.20 -17.60 8.33
N LYS A 104 25.42 -18.84 8.74
CA LYS A 104 24.84 -19.36 9.99
C LYS A 104 25.50 -18.57 11.13
N GLU A 105 24.94 -17.41 11.47
CA GLU A 105 25.32 -16.67 12.67
C GLU A 105 25.06 -17.59 13.86
N SER A 106 26.10 -17.87 14.64
CA SER A 106 25.97 -18.70 15.82
C SER A 106 25.16 -17.95 16.89
N LYS A 107 24.50 -18.68 17.80
CA LYS A 107 23.77 -18.06 18.93
C LYS A 107 24.65 -17.10 19.73
N ALA A 108 25.95 -17.37 19.81
CA ALA A 108 26.92 -16.54 20.51
C ALA A 108 27.12 -15.18 19.83
N GLU A 109 27.30 -15.16 18.51
CA GLU A 109 27.48 -13.92 17.72
C GLU A 109 26.24 -13.03 17.76
N LEU A 110 25.05 -13.63 17.63
CA LEU A 110 23.79 -12.91 17.74
C LEU A 110 23.64 -12.25 19.12
N THR A 111 23.99 -12.98 20.18
CA THR A 111 23.91 -12.47 21.56
C THR A 111 24.89 -11.30 21.76
N GLN A 112 26.12 -11.42 21.27
CA GLN A 112 27.12 -10.35 21.37
C GLN A 112 26.68 -9.10 20.63
N ARG A 113 26.07 -9.25 19.45
CA ARG A 113 25.59 -8.12 18.65
C ARG A 113 24.43 -7.39 19.31
N ILE A 114 23.48 -8.13 19.88
CA ILE A 114 22.35 -7.56 20.63
C ILE A 114 22.87 -6.79 21.86
N GLN A 115 23.80 -7.36 22.62
CA GLN A 115 24.42 -6.71 23.78
C GLN A 115 25.15 -5.42 23.40
N LYS A 116 25.89 -5.44 22.29
CA LYS A 116 26.57 -4.25 21.76
C LYS A 116 25.57 -3.15 21.38
N GLN A 117 24.51 -3.51 20.65
CA GLN A 117 23.47 -2.54 20.25
C GLN A 117 22.74 -1.93 21.45
N LEU A 118 22.41 -2.73 22.47
CA LEU A 118 21.80 -2.23 23.71
C LEU A 118 22.72 -1.25 24.44
N LYS A 119 24.02 -1.55 24.51
CA LYS A 119 25.02 -0.68 25.14
C LYS A 119 25.19 0.63 24.39
N ASP A 120 25.20 0.58 23.06
CA ASP A 120 25.30 1.78 22.23
C ASP A 120 24.02 2.61 22.31
N PHE A 121 22.84 1.99 22.39
CA PHE A 121 21.57 2.70 22.59
C PHE A 121 21.53 3.44 23.94
N ALA A 122 21.97 2.79 25.02
CA ALA A 122 22.01 3.40 26.35
C ALA A 122 22.98 4.61 26.43
N LYS A 123 24.08 4.59 25.67
CA LYS A 123 25.02 5.72 25.60
C LYS A 123 24.42 6.98 24.94
N HIS A 124 23.53 6.79 23.97
CA HIS A 124 22.93 7.90 23.22
C HIS A 124 21.57 8.35 23.79
N ASN A 125 20.98 7.57 24.73
CA ASN A 125 19.74 7.91 25.43
C ASN A 125 19.92 7.72 26.95
N PRO A 126 20.57 8.69 27.64
CA PRO A 126 20.91 8.55 29.06
C PRO A 126 19.69 8.57 30.00
N GLU A 127 18.50 8.95 29.53
CA GLU A 127 17.27 8.98 30.34
C GLU A 127 16.62 7.60 30.54
N VAL A 128 17.08 6.54 29.86
CA VAL A 128 16.52 5.19 30.03
C VAL A 128 17.10 4.53 31.28
N LYS A 129 16.65 4.96 32.46
CA LYS A 129 16.86 4.17 33.69
C LYS A 129 16.14 2.84 33.52
N PRO A 130 16.81 1.68 33.64
CA PRO A 130 16.10 0.42 33.68
C PRO A 130 15.25 0.40 34.94
N LYS A 131 13.92 0.34 34.79
CA LYS A 131 13.04 -0.07 35.88
C LYS A 131 13.35 -1.54 36.16
N ASN A 132 14.22 -1.79 37.12
CA ASN A 132 14.30 -3.09 37.79
C ASN A 132 12.95 -3.29 38.51
N ASN A 133 12.02 -3.98 37.85
CA ASN A 133 10.91 -4.62 38.55
C ASN A 133 11.19 -6.13 38.56
N PRO A 134 11.80 -6.67 39.62
CA PRO A 134 12.05 -8.08 39.73
C PRO A 134 10.81 -8.72 40.36
N GLU A 135 9.75 -8.97 39.58
CA GLU A 135 8.74 -10.00 39.89
C GLU A 135 7.62 -10.00 38.84
N ASN A 136 7.59 -11.04 38.01
CA ASN A 136 6.34 -11.75 37.76
C ASN A 136 6.70 -13.20 37.48
N LYS A 137 6.81 -13.97 38.58
CA LYS A 137 6.71 -15.43 38.55
C LYS A 137 5.23 -15.75 38.67
N ASN A 138 4.67 -16.36 37.63
CA ASN A 138 3.44 -17.15 37.69
C ASN A 138 2.19 -16.47 38.24
N ASP A 139 1.29 -15.99 37.37
CA ASP A 139 -0.14 -15.99 37.68
C ASP A 139 -0.97 -16.29 36.43
N ARG A 140 -1.40 -17.54 36.32
CA ARG A 140 -2.51 -17.99 35.48
C ARG A 140 -3.73 -18.06 36.39
N PRO A 141 -4.74 -17.19 36.24
CA PRO A 141 -6.03 -17.46 36.84
C PRO A 141 -6.76 -18.47 35.96
N SER A 142 -7.08 -19.62 36.55
CA SER A 142 -8.09 -20.55 36.06
C SER A 142 -9.46 -20.03 36.46
N TYR A 143 -10.32 -19.73 35.49
CA TYR A 143 -11.60 -20.40 35.22
C TYR A 143 -12.25 -19.80 33.97
#